data_AF-A0A944VJ75-F1
#
_entry.id   AF-A0A944VJ75-F1
#
_cell.length_a   1.000
_cell.length_b   1.000
_cell.length_c   1.000
_cell.angle_alpha   90.00
_cell.angle_beta   90.00
_cell.angle_gamma   90.00
#
_symmetry.space_group_name_H-M   'P 1'
#
loop_
_entity.id
_entity.type
_entity.pdbx_description
1 polymer ?
#
loop_
_entity_poly.entity_id
_entity_poly.type
_entity_poly.pdbx_seq_one_letter_code
_entity_poly.pdbx_strand_id
1 'polypeptide(L)'
;LAYSARLAALKSNQAHRVYFQFVDKTIKIQSVNKAKSELESVKYTALVSSRPELVNIPDQASFDAFFVEGKNEMGAAQLKDAWFFITGQGLAQEVVLHVRDEAAKTEHKRYSLVLNPFSAQFELFQGFVKP
;
A
#
# COMPACT_ATOMS: atom_id res chain seq x y z
N LEU A 1 -7.25 -4.07 2.99
CA LEU A 1 -7.48 -2.74 2.38
C LEU A 1 -7.31 -2.76 0.85
N ALA A 2 -6.20 -3.26 0.32
CA ALA A 2 -5.93 -3.33 -1.13
C ALA A 2 -7.06 -4.00 -1.95
N TYR A 3 -7.60 -5.13 -1.47
CA TYR A 3 -8.77 -5.77 -2.09
C TYR A 3 -10.01 -4.84 -2.19
N SER A 4 -10.30 -4.06 -1.15
CA SER A 4 -11.39 -3.08 -1.18
C SER A 4 -11.12 -1.97 -2.21
N ALA A 5 -9.87 -1.48 -2.29
CA ALA A 5 -9.46 -0.51 -3.29
C ALA A 5 -9.63 -1.06 -4.72
N ARG A 6 -9.31 -2.35 -4.94
CA ARG A 6 -9.55 -3.03 -6.21
C ARG A 6 -11.02 -3.07 -6.59
N LEU A 7 -11.90 -3.44 -5.65
CA LEU A 7 -13.35 -3.44 -5.91
C LEU A 7 -13.88 -2.03 -6.24
N ALA A 8 -13.36 -1.00 -5.58
CA ALA A 8 -13.72 0.39 -5.87
C ALA A 8 -13.20 0.84 -7.26
N ALA A 9 -11.98 0.47 -7.61
CA ALA A 9 -11.37 0.77 -8.92
C ALA A 9 -12.17 0.14 -10.07
N LEU A 10 -12.58 -1.13 -9.93
CA LEU A 10 -13.43 -1.83 -10.90
C LEU A 10 -14.79 -1.15 -11.09
N LYS A 11 -15.44 -0.75 -9.98
CA LYS A 11 -16.76 -0.12 -10.04
C LYS A 11 -16.74 1.27 -10.68
N SER A 12 -15.69 2.04 -10.39
CA SER A 12 -15.54 3.42 -10.86
C SER A 12 -14.84 3.53 -12.21
N ASN A 13 -14.20 2.45 -12.67
CA ASN A 13 -13.26 2.43 -13.80
C ASN A 13 -12.20 3.54 -13.69
N GLN A 14 -11.64 3.72 -12.48
CA GLN A 14 -10.64 4.74 -12.16
C GLN A 14 -9.49 4.15 -11.37
N ALA A 15 -8.30 4.71 -11.57
CA ALA A 15 -7.15 4.35 -10.76
C ALA A 15 -7.36 4.76 -9.30
N HIS A 16 -6.98 3.88 -8.39
CA HIS A 16 -6.97 4.10 -6.96
C HIS A 16 -5.56 3.96 -6.44
N ARG A 17 -5.24 4.72 -5.39
CA ARG A 17 -3.96 4.69 -4.71
C ARG A 17 -4.15 4.09 -3.33
N VAL A 18 -3.31 3.11 -2.98
CA VAL A 18 -3.17 2.63 -1.61
C VAL A 18 -1.95 3.30 -1.02
N TYR A 19 -2.16 4.14 -0.02
CA TYR A 19 -1.14 5.02 0.55
C TYR A 19 -0.82 4.60 1.98
N PHE A 20 0.45 4.31 2.23
CA PHE A 20 0.98 3.90 3.52
C PHE A 20 1.63 5.11 4.17
N GLN A 21 1.27 5.40 5.41
CA GLN A 21 1.95 6.36 6.27
C GLN A 21 2.65 5.56 7.37
N PHE A 22 3.95 5.37 7.23
CA PHE A 22 4.73 4.52 8.12
C PHE A 22 4.93 5.15 9.49
N VAL A 23 5.08 6.47 9.56
CA VAL A 23 5.21 7.21 10.84
C VAL A 23 3.88 7.21 11.59
N ASP A 24 2.79 7.58 10.91
CA ASP A 24 1.45 7.63 11.51
C ASP A 24 0.84 6.23 11.71
N LYS A 25 1.50 5.17 11.21
CA LYS A 25 1.03 3.79 11.21
C LYS A 25 -0.39 3.64 10.66
N THR A 26 -0.67 4.31 9.54
CA THR A 26 -1.97 4.22 8.86
C THR A 26 -1.84 3.84 7.40
N ILE A 27 -2.86 3.16 6.87
CA ILE A 27 -2.98 2.86 5.45
C ILE A 27 -4.30 3.43 4.96
N LYS A 28 -4.27 4.21 3.87
CA LYS A 28 -5.40 4.93 3.29
C LYS A 28 -5.67 4.52 1.85
N ILE A 29 -6.93 4.61 1.42
CA ILE A 29 -7.29 4.52 -0.01
C ILE A 29 -7.65 5.91 -0.52
N GLN A 30 -7.08 6.29 -1.67
CA GLN A 30 -7.40 7.53 -2.36
C GLN A 30 -7.83 7.24 -3.80
N SER A 31 -8.74 8.03 -4.33
CA SER A 31 -9.17 7.97 -5.73
C SER A 31 -8.72 9.23 -6.48
N VAL A 32 -8.63 9.11 -7.80
CA VAL A 32 -8.39 10.25 -8.69
C VAL A 32 -9.58 11.19 -8.64
N ASN A 33 -9.35 12.45 -8.28
CA ASN A 33 -10.37 13.47 -8.41
C ASN A 33 -10.38 13.99 -9.86
N LYS A 34 -11.42 13.64 -10.63
CA LYS A 34 -11.63 14.14 -12.00
C LYS A 34 -12.11 15.60 -12.06
N ALA A 35 -11.98 16.39 -11.00
CA ALA A 35 -12.21 17.83 -11.06
C ALA A 35 -11.19 18.47 -12.01
N LYS A 36 -11.68 18.81 -13.20
CA LYS A 36 -11.01 19.43 -14.34
C LYS A 36 -9.91 20.45 -13.95
N SER A 37 -8.70 20.20 -14.40
CA SER A 37 -7.83 21.24 -14.95
C SER A 37 -6.78 20.57 -15.85
N GLU A 38 -6.79 20.89 -17.14
CA GLU A 38 -5.89 20.34 -18.16
C GLU A 38 -4.40 20.74 -17.97
N LEU A 39 -4.06 21.39 -16.86
CA LEU A 39 -2.72 21.94 -16.59
C LEU A 39 -2.18 21.64 -15.18
N GLU A 40 -2.92 20.94 -14.31
CA GLU A 40 -2.46 20.64 -12.95
C GLU A 40 -2.42 19.14 -12.70
N SER A 41 -1.28 18.68 -12.16
CA SER A 41 -1.04 17.32 -11.67
C SER A 41 -2.28 16.68 -11.02
N VAL A 42 -2.61 15.46 -11.44
CA VAL A 42 -3.72 14.63 -10.93
C VAL A 42 -3.83 14.75 -9.40
N LYS A 43 -4.93 15.32 -8.90
CA LYS A 43 -5.19 15.43 -7.45
C LYS A 43 -5.88 14.16 -6.95
N TYR A 44 -5.36 13.59 -5.87
CA TYR A 44 -5.92 12.40 -5.20
C TYR A 44 -6.68 12.81 -3.94
N THR A 45 -7.90 12.34 -3.79
CA THR A 45 -8.74 12.59 -2.60
C THR A 45 -9.05 11.27 -1.88
N ALA A 46 -9.32 11.33 -0.58
CA ALA A 46 -9.77 10.16 0.17
C ALA A 46 -11.02 9.56 -0.50
N LEU A 47 -11.05 8.24 -0.63
CA LEU A 47 -12.17 7.55 -1.24
C LEU A 47 -13.34 7.53 -0.27
N VAL A 48 -14.33 8.41 -0.44
CA VAL A 48 -15.56 8.39 0.36
C VAL A 48 -16.28 7.05 0.17
N SER A 49 -16.15 6.14 1.15
CA SER A 49 -16.76 4.81 1.11
C SER A 49 -17.30 4.40 2.48
N SER A 50 -18.29 3.50 2.50
CA SER A 50 -18.91 3.00 3.73
C SER A 50 -18.07 1.97 4.51
N ARG A 51 -16.83 1.71 4.09
CA ARG A 51 -15.89 0.76 4.72
C ARG A 51 -14.69 1.50 5.28
N PRO A 52 -13.95 0.93 6.25
CA PRO A 52 -12.80 1.61 6.83
C PRO A 52 -11.79 1.96 5.72
N GLU A 53 -11.72 3.25 5.43
CA GLU A 53 -10.77 3.89 4.51
C GLU A 53 -9.36 3.95 5.13
N LEU A 54 -9.28 3.60 6.41
CA LEU A 54 -8.10 3.68 7.26
C LEU A 54 -7.91 2.35 7.99
N VAL A 55 -6.72 1.78 7.88
CA VAL A 55 -6.29 0.64 8.71
C VAL A 55 -5.10 1.08 9.54
N ASN A 56 -5.16 0.83 10.84
CA ASN A 56 -4.04 1.07 11.75
C ASN A 56 -3.07 -0.11 11.68
N ILE A 57 -1.79 0.21 11.58
CA ILE A 57 -0.70 -0.76 11.65
C ILE A 57 -0.37 -0.98 13.13
N PRO A 58 -0.20 -2.24 13.58
CA PRO A 58 0.15 -2.54 14.97
C PRO A 58 1.44 -1.86 15.40
N ASP A 59 1.52 -1.45 16.67
CA ASP A 59 2.65 -0.66 17.13
C ASP A 59 3.99 -1.39 17.10
N GLN A 60 3.93 -2.71 17.26
CA GLN A 60 5.08 -3.60 17.22
C GLN A 60 5.61 -3.87 15.80
N ALA A 61 4.93 -3.41 14.76
CA ALA A 61 5.37 -3.61 13.38
C ALA A 61 6.29 -2.45 12.94
N SER A 62 7.50 -2.78 12.49
CA SER A 62 8.39 -1.85 11.81
C SER A 62 8.63 -2.27 10.36
N PHE A 63 8.77 -1.29 9.47
CA PHE A 63 8.94 -1.50 8.03
C PHE A 63 10.39 -1.29 7.64
N ASP A 64 10.99 -2.28 6.97
CA ASP A 64 12.38 -2.20 6.52
C ASP A 64 12.50 -1.76 5.06
N ALA A 65 11.59 -2.24 4.22
CA ALA A 65 11.60 -1.93 2.80
C ALA A 65 10.19 -2.06 2.21
N PHE A 66 9.91 -1.21 1.23
CA PHE A 66 8.68 -1.22 0.46
C PHE A 66 9.06 -1.19 -1.01
N PHE A 67 8.90 -2.32 -1.68
CA PHE A 67 9.21 -2.46 -3.09
C PHE A 67 7.94 -2.28 -3.92
N VAL A 68 8.03 -1.49 -4.97
CA VAL A 68 7.00 -1.39 -6.01
C VAL A 68 7.68 -1.68 -7.34
N GLU A 69 7.20 -2.68 -8.08
CA GLU A 69 7.78 -3.11 -9.37
C GLU A 69 9.31 -3.32 -9.27
N GLY A 70 9.77 -4.02 -8.22
CA GLY A 70 11.18 -4.30 -7.97
C GLY A 70 12.02 -3.14 -7.42
N LYS A 71 11.48 -1.91 -7.37
CA LYS A 71 12.21 -0.73 -6.87
C LYS A 71 11.88 -0.47 -5.39
N ASN A 72 12.92 -0.35 -4.55
CA ASN A 72 12.73 0.01 -3.14
C ASN A 72 12.36 1.49 -3.01
N GLU A 73 11.09 1.78 -2.73
CA GLU A 73 10.57 3.12 -2.54
C GLU A 73 10.97 3.71 -1.17
N MET A 74 11.52 2.92 -0.23
CA MET A 74 12.05 3.41 1.05
C MET A 74 13.57 3.67 1.06
N GLY A 75 14.29 3.29 0.01
CA GLY A 75 15.76 3.21 0.04
C GLY A 75 16.53 4.53 0.00
N ALA A 76 15.89 5.66 -0.30
CA ALA A 76 16.60 6.93 -0.58
C ALA A 76 16.63 7.94 0.58
N ALA A 77 15.75 7.81 1.57
CA ALA A 77 15.69 8.61 2.80
C ALA A 77 14.61 7.96 3.67
N GLN A 78 14.52 8.30 4.96
CA GLN A 78 13.42 7.91 5.84
C GLN A 78 12.05 8.37 5.27
N LEU A 79 11.52 7.67 4.27
CA LEU A 79 10.26 7.99 3.66
C LEU A 79 9.19 7.76 4.71
N LYS A 80 8.46 8.84 5.02
CA LYS A 80 7.36 8.82 5.98
C LYS A 80 6.15 8.10 5.42
N ASP A 81 6.09 7.98 4.10
CA ASP A 81 4.99 7.39 3.36
C ASP A 81 5.48 6.66 2.11
N ALA A 82 4.63 5.80 1.55
CA ALA A 82 4.80 5.21 0.23
C ALA A 82 3.43 4.83 -0.33
N TRP A 83 3.36 4.53 -1.63
CA TRP A 83 2.10 4.12 -2.23
C TRP A 83 2.30 3.24 -3.45
N PHE A 84 1.22 2.56 -3.81
CA PHE A 84 1.08 1.88 -5.09
C PHE A 84 -0.31 2.12 -5.67
N PHE A 85 -0.45 1.87 -6.97
CA PHE A 85 -1.70 2.02 -7.69
C PHE A 85 -2.41 0.70 -7.97
N ILE A 86 -3.74 0.79 -8.01
CA ILE A 86 -4.63 -0.21 -8.58
C ILE A 86 -5.37 0.46 -9.73
N THR A 87 -5.24 -0.10 -10.93
CA THR A 87 -5.86 0.45 -12.14
C THR A 87 -7.39 0.27 -12.12
N GLY A 88 -8.09 1.01 -13.00
CA GLY A 88 -9.54 0.85 -13.17
C GLY A 88 -9.96 -0.56 -13.63
N GLN A 89 -9.03 -1.35 -14.18
CA GLN A 89 -9.23 -2.75 -14.54
C GLN A 89 -9.00 -3.71 -13.36
N GLY A 90 -8.67 -3.18 -12.18
CA GLY A 90 -8.47 -3.96 -10.96
C GLY A 90 -7.13 -4.68 -10.88
N LEU A 91 -6.14 -4.27 -11.69
CA LEU A 91 -4.76 -4.74 -11.59
C LEU A 91 -3.98 -3.82 -10.65
N ALA A 92 -3.35 -4.39 -9.63
CA ALA A 92 -2.42 -3.68 -8.76
C ALA A 92 -0.99 -3.74 -9.32
N GLN A 93 -0.14 -2.79 -8.92
CA GLN A 93 1.30 -2.94 -9.10
C GLN A 93 1.84 -4.10 -8.27
N GLU A 94 2.95 -4.69 -8.69
CA GLU A 94 3.70 -5.64 -7.88
C GLU A 94 4.26 -4.93 -6.64
N VAL A 95 3.98 -5.49 -5.45
CA VAL A 95 4.40 -4.89 -4.18
C VAL A 95 4.94 -5.96 -3.26
N VAL A 96 6.12 -5.70 -2.69
CA VAL A 96 6.70 -6.51 -1.62
C VAL A 96 7.02 -5.60 -0.45
N LEU A 97 6.52 -5.94 0.74
CA LEU A 97 6.73 -5.17 1.95
C LEU A 97 7.45 -6.03 2.99
N HIS A 98 8.61 -5.58 3.43
CA HIS A 98 9.39 -6.23 4.48
C HIS A 98 9.04 -5.61 5.83
N VAL A 99 8.63 -6.46 6.77
CA VAL A 99 8.15 -6.07 8.10
C VAL A 99 8.90 -6.85 9.17
N ARG A 100 9.29 -6.18 10.25
CA ARG A 100 9.78 -6.78 11.49
C ARG A 100 8.74 -6.67 12.59
N ASP A 101 8.61 -7.73 13.36
CA ASP A 101 7.88 -7.75 14.63
C ASP A 101 8.85 -7.47 15.79
N GLU A 102 8.69 -6.29 16.39
CA GLU A 102 9.52 -5.81 17.50
C GLU A 102 9.09 -6.35 18.86
N ALA A 103 7.91 -6.98 18.97
CA ALA A 103 7.46 -7.59 20.22
C ALA A 103 8.20 -8.92 20.56
N ALA A 104 8.91 -9.49 19.59
CA ALA A 104 9.64 -10.74 19.76
C ALA A 104 10.92 -10.54 20.60
N LYS A 105 10.95 -11.12 21.80
CA LYS A 105 12.01 -10.90 22.82
C LYS A 105 13.39 -11.47 22.49
N THR A 106 13.50 -12.40 21.55
CA THR A 106 14.74 -13.17 21.33
C THR A 106 15.29 -13.07 19.92
N GLU A 107 14.43 -12.93 18.91
CA GLU A 107 14.81 -12.59 17.53
C GLU A 107 13.63 -11.84 16.90
N HIS A 108 13.88 -10.65 16.34
CA HIS A 108 12.86 -9.92 15.58
C HIS A 108 12.37 -10.82 14.44
N LYS A 109 11.11 -11.26 14.51
CA LYS A 109 10.55 -12.08 13.44
C LYS A 109 10.40 -11.21 12.19
N ARG A 110 11.02 -11.67 11.11
CA ARG A 110 10.99 -11.01 9.80
C ARG A 110 9.90 -11.63 8.96
N TYR A 111 9.13 -10.79 8.30
CA TYR A 111 8.06 -11.21 7.40
C TYR A 111 8.13 -10.42 6.11
N SER A 112 7.67 -11.04 5.02
CA SER A 112 7.36 -10.35 3.79
C SER A 112 5.86 -10.43 3.53
N LEU A 113 5.26 -9.31 3.18
CA LEU A 113 3.92 -9.24 2.62
C LEU A 113 4.07 -9.04 1.11
N VAL A 114 3.68 -10.03 0.33
CA VAL A 114 3.75 -9.98 -1.14
C VAL A 114 2.33 -9.78 -1.68
N LEU A 115 2.12 -8.71 -2.42
CA LEU A 115 0.84 -8.42 -3.05
C LEU A 115 0.71 -9.21 -4.34
N ASN A 116 -0.35 -9.99 -4.48
CA ASN A 116 -0.71 -10.55 -5.76
C ASN A 116 -1.37 -9.45 -6.64
N PRO A 117 -0.79 -9.09 -7.79
CA PRO A 117 -1.29 -8.01 -8.66
C PRO A 117 -2.73 -8.21 -9.15
N PHE A 118 -3.13 -9.46 -9.36
CA PHE A 118 -4.44 -9.80 -9.93
C PHE A 118 -5.52 -9.85 -8.86
N SER A 119 -5.21 -10.34 -7.66
CA SER A 119 -6.19 -10.44 -6.59
C SER A 119 -6.26 -9.19 -5.71
N ALA A 120 -5.18 -8.40 -5.69
CA ALA A 120 -4.93 -7.32 -4.72
C ALA A 120 -5.00 -7.81 -3.25
N GLN A 121 -4.59 -9.06 -3.03
CA GLN A 121 -4.47 -9.65 -1.69
C GLN A 121 -3.00 -9.87 -1.35
N PHE A 122 -2.64 -9.59 -0.10
CA PHE A 122 -1.31 -9.84 0.41
C PHE A 122 -1.22 -11.28 0.93
N GLU A 123 -0.13 -11.94 0.59
CA GLU A 123 0.29 -13.21 1.17
C GLU A 123 1.47 -12.98 2.11
N LEU A 124 1.49 -13.70 3.23
CA LEU A 124 2.51 -13.57 4.27
C LEU A 124 3.56 -14.66 4.12
N PHE A 125 4.81 -14.26 3.99
CA PHE A 125 5.97 -15.15 3.96
C PHE A 125 6.82 -14.94 5.21
N GLN A 126 7.39 -16.02 5.72
CA GLN A 126 8.40 -15.95 6.77
C GLN A 126 9.76 -15.57 6.16
N GLY A 127 10.43 -14.61 6.77
CA GLY A 127 11.68 -14.05 6.26
C GLY A 127 11.49 -13.00 5.17
N PHE A 128 12.61 -12.45 4.70
CA PHE A 128 12.64 -11.48 3.61
C PHE A 128 12.77 -12.18 2.27
N VAL A 129 11.76 -12.02 1.43
CA VAL A 129 11.72 -12.51 0.06
C VAL A 129 12.36 -11.47 -0.84
N LYS A 130 13.08 -11.91 -1.87
CA LYS A 130 13.61 -11.00 -2.89
C LYS A 130 12.44 -10.44 -3.71
N PRO A 131 12.40 -9.11 -3.93
CA PRO A 131 11.39 -8.49 -4.77
C PRO A 131 11.57 -8.88 -6.24
#